data_AF-A0A6I1NP82-F1
#
_entry.id   AF-A0A6I1NP82-F1
#
_cell.length_a   1.000
_cell.length_b   1.000
_cell.length_c   1.000
_cell.angle_alpha   90.00
_cell.angle_beta   90.00
_cell.angle_gamma   90.00
#
_symmetry.space_group_name_H-M   'P 1'
#
loop_
_entity.id
_entity.type
_entity.pdbx_description
1 polymer ?
#
loop_
_entity_poly.entity_id
_entity_poly.type
_entity_poly.pdbx_seq_one_letter_code
_entity_poly.pdbx_strand_id
1 'polypeptide(L)'
;TAASDNLSVRILDLSVEGQHEVMYESSNPPVTSHLSASRLLRLADRDYQVQIRPSAAFLHANHSSLTSLVILGSLLSLLLSALLYVLVSQRQRALALVEQRTRELRSREQELRGTHSQLRSVLNAATQVAIIATDLRGVISTFN
;
A
#
# COMPACT_ATOMS: atom_id res chain seq x y z
N THR A 1 -20.60 0.53 35.16
CA THR A 1 -19.46 -0.04 34.40
C THR A 1 -18.43 -0.42 35.43
N ALA A 2 -18.17 -1.72 35.64
CA ALA A 2 -17.20 -2.16 36.63
C ALA A 2 -15.84 -1.53 36.29
N ALA A 3 -15.22 -0.86 37.26
CA ALA A 3 -13.88 -0.31 37.09
C ALA A 3 -12.97 -1.47 36.64
N SER A 4 -12.43 -1.38 35.44
CA SER A 4 -11.51 -2.39 34.93
C SER A 4 -10.28 -2.37 35.83
N ASP A 5 -10.10 -3.41 36.64
CA ASP A 5 -8.95 -3.55 37.54
C ASP A 5 -7.67 -3.80 36.72
N ASN A 6 -7.18 -2.73 36.10
CA ASN A 6 -6.06 -2.71 35.17
C ASN A 6 -4.71 -2.84 35.90
N LEU A 7 -4.66 -2.51 37.18
CA LEU A 7 -3.43 -2.54 37.96
C LEU A 7 -3.62 -3.46 39.16
N SER A 8 -2.64 -4.33 39.37
CA SER A 8 -2.49 -5.08 40.60
C SER A 8 -1.57 -4.32 41.54
N VAL A 9 -1.99 -4.18 42.80
CA VAL A 9 -1.29 -3.41 43.82
C VAL A 9 -1.02 -4.32 45.01
N ARG A 10 0.24 -4.35 45.44
CA ARG A 10 0.67 -5.06 46.64
C ARG A 10 1.40 -4.10 47.57
N ILE A 11 1.01 -4.07 48.84
CA ILE A 11 1.64 -3.25 49.86
C ILE A 11 2.36 -4.18 50.84
N LEU A 12 3.65 -3.96 51.01
CA LEU A 12 4.52 -4.71 51.91
C LEU A 12 4.95 -3.78 53.05
N ASP A 13 4.84 -4.24 54.29
CA ASP A 13 5.49 -3.59 55.42
C ASP A 13 6.97 -4.05 55.46
N LEU A 14 7.90 -3.10 55.39
CA LEU A 14 9.35 -3.32 55.46
C LEU A 14 9.93 -2.97 56.84
N SER A 15 9.09 -2.62 57.81
CA SER A 15 9.53 -2.11 59.12
C SER A 15 10.13 -3.20 60.02
N VAL A 16 9.94 -4.48 59.69
CA VAL A 16 10.48 -5.63 60.44
C VAL A 16 11.57 -6.30 59.61
N GLU A 17 12.82 -6.25 60.10
CA GLU A 17 13.95 -6.91 59.44
C GLU A 17 13.69 -8.42 59.28
N GLY A 18 13.60 -8.87 58.03
CA GLY A 18 13.44 -10.28 57.67
C GLY A 18 12.00 -10.78 57.51
N GLN A 19 10.97 -9.99 57.85
CA GLN A 19 9.57 -10.36 57.64
C GLN A 19 8.83 -9.27 56.86
N HIS A 20 8.71 -9.49 55.55
CA HIS A 20 7.91 -8.63 54.68
C HIS A 20 6.44 -9.04 54.80
N GLU A 21 5.68 -8.38 55.67
CA GLU A 21 4.27 -8.68 55.87
C GLU A 21 3.44 -8.06 54.73
N VAL A 22 2.60 -8.87 54.07
CA VAL A 22 1.69 -8.38 53.02
C VAL A 22 0.50 -7.72 53.71
N MET A 23 0.48 -6.40 53.72
CA MET A 23 -0.60 -5.62 54.33
C MET A 23 -1.81 -5.54 53.40
N TYR A 24 -1.58 -5.52 52.09
CA TYR A 24 -2.65 -5.47 51.09
C TYR A 24 -2.20 -6.15 49.79
N GLU A 25 -3.12 -6.88 49.17
CA GLU A 25 -2.99 -7.43 47.82
C GLU A 25 -4.33 -7.27 47.10
N SER A 26 -4.29 -6.69 45.91
CA SER A 26 -5.46 -6.56 45.06
C SER A 26 -5.94 -7.93 44.56
N SER A 27 -7.24 -8.09 44.35
CA SER A 27 -7.86 -9.36 43.94
C SER A 27 -7.52 -9.79 42.51
N ASN A 28 -6.99 -8.88 41.69
CA ASN A 28 -6.57 -9.16 40.32
C ASN A 28 -5.13 -9.71 40.28
N PRO A 29 -4.90 -10.87 39.65
CA PRO A 29 -3.57 -11.46 39.61
C PRO A 29 -2.60 -10.58 38.80
N PRO A 30 -1.38 -10.35 39.30
CA PRO A 30 -0.35 -9.64 38.53
C PRO A 30 0.10 -10.48 37.35
N VAL A 31 0.31 -9.83 36.19
CA VAL A 31 0.94 -10.50 35.05
C VAL A 31 2.46 -10.38 35.12
N THR A 32 3.16 -11.38 34.58
CA THR A 32 4.60 -11.32 34.32
C THR A 32 4.87 -10.28 33.24
N SER A 33 5.36 -9.12 33.64
CA SER A 33 5.73 -8.02 32.75
C SER A 33 6.97 -7.32 33.30
N HIS A 34 7.79 -6.76 32.41
CA HIS A 34 8.89 -5.87 32.79
C HIS A 34 8.39 -4.52 33.32
N LEU A 35 7.11 -4.20 33.10
CA LEU A 35 6.49 -3.01 33.65
C LEU A 35 6.16 -3.24 35.12
N SER A 36 6.88 -2.55 35.99
CA SER A 36 6.59 -2.50 37.42
C SER A 36 6.93 -1.10 37.95
N ALA A 37 6.12 -0.60 38.87
CA ALA A 37 6.41 0.61 39.61
C ALA A 37 6.45 0.28 41.09
N SER A 38 7.59 0.53 41.73
CA SER A 38 7.72 0.38 43.18
C SER A 38 7.97 1.73 43.81
N ARG A 39 7.24 2.03 44.89
CA ARG A 39 7.42 3.26 45.66
C ARG A 39 7.52 2.92 47.14
N LEU A 40 8.52 3.50 47.78
CA LEU A 40 8.64 3.49 49.24
C LEU A 40 7.81 4.64 49.81
N LEU A 41 6.95 4.33 50.77
CA LEU A 41 6.13 5.27 51.51
C LEU A 41 6.50 5.18 52.98
N ARG A 42 7.02 6.28 53.53
CA ARG A 42 7.28 6.45 54.95
C ARG A 42 6.00 6.95 55.62
N LEU A 43 5.37 6.13 56.46
CA LEU A 43 4.19 6.53 57.23
C LEU A 43 4.51 6.35 58.71
N ALA A 44 4.59 7.46 59.44
CA ALA A 44 5.04 7.49 60.84
C ALA A 44 6.39 6.77 61.00
N ASP A 45 6.46 5.75 61.87
CA ASP A 45 7.67 4.95 62.14
C ASP A 45 7.80 3.72 61.22
N ARG A 46 7.02 3.65 60.13
CA ARG A 46 6.97 2.47 59.27
C ARG A 46 7.32 2.75 57.81
N ASP A 47 8.01 1.79 57.23
CA ASP A 47 8.45 1.79 55.84
C ASP A 47 7.57 0.85 55.05
N TYR A 48 6.73 1.39 54.18
CA TYR A 48 5.88 0.60 53.30
C TYR A 48 6.43 0.59 51.89
N GLN A 49 6.47 -0.57 51.26
CA GLN A 49 6.73 -0.68 49.83
C GLN A 49 5.43 -0.97 49.09
N VAL A 50 5.00 -0.01 48.28
CA VAL A 50 3.88 -0.19 47.36
C VAL A 50 4.45 -0.66 46.02
N GLN A 51 4.06 -1.86 45.60
CA GLN A 51 4.39 -2.45 44.32
C GLN A 51 3.15 -2.44 43.44
N ILE A 52 3.27 -1.84 42.26
CA ILE A 52 2.22 -1.77 41.25
C ILE A 52 2.69 -2.56 40.03
N ARG A 53 1.87 -3.53 39.61
CA ARG A 53 2.13 -4.39 38.46
C ARG A 53 0.91 -4.40 37.53
N PRO A 54 1.08 -4.52 36.21
CA PRO A 54 -0.04 -4.60 35.30
C PRO A 54 -0.84 -5.89 35.50
N SER A 55 -2.16 -5.79 35.38
CA SER A 55 -3.05 -6.95 35.32
C SER A 55 -3.24 -7.42 33.87
N ALA A 56 -3.92 -8.56 33.70
CA ALA A 56 -4.26 -9.08 32.37
C ALA A 56 -5.16 -8.11 31.58
N ALA A 57 -6.06 -7.39 32.27
CA ALA A 57 -6.93 -6.39 31.67
C ALA A 57 -6.14 -5.22 31.07
N PHE A 58 -5.08 -4.76 31.74
CA PHE A 58 -4.23 -3.68 31.23
C PHE A 58 -3.45 -4.10 30.00
N LEU A 59 -2.88 -5.32 29.98
CA LEU A 59 -2.21 -5.81 28.78
C LEU A 59 -3.18 -5.96 27.63
N HIS A 60 -4.41 -6.46 27.85
CA HIS A 60 -5.40 -6.56 26.79
C HIS A 60 -5.82 -5.18 26.25
N ALA A 61 -6.01 -4.19 27.13
CA ALA A 61 -6.34 -2.83 26.70
C ALA A 61 -5.20 -2.15 25.93
N ASN A 62 -3.94 -2.40 26.30
CA ASN A 62 -2.78 -1.70 25.74
C ASN A 62 -2.08 -2.47 24.58
N HIS A 63 -2.24 -3.79 24.45
CA HIS A 63 -1.59 -4.57 23.37
C HIS A 63 -2.11 -4.17 21.98
N SER A 64 -3.37 -3.74 21.90
CA SER A 64 -4.01 -3.30 20.65
C SER A 64 -3.24 -2.16 19.98
N SER A 65 -2.56 -1.32 20.76
CA SER A 65 -1.79 -0.19 20.22
C SER A 65 -0.58 -0.64 19.41
N LEU A 66 0.19 -1.64 19.86
CA LEU A 66 1.37 -2.13 19.13
C LEU A 66 0.97 -2.90 17.86
N THR A 67 -0.02 -3.79 17.97
CA THR A 67 -0.52 -4.54 16.80
C THR A 67 -1.12 -3.61 15.75
N SER A 68 -1.87 -2.58 16.19
CA SER A 68 -2.45 -1.57 15.28
C SER A 68 -1.36 -0.79 14.52
N LEU A 69 -0.27 -0.40 15.18
CA LEU A 69 0.85 0.28 14.50
C LEU A 69 1.50 -0.60 13.42
N VAL A 70 1.68 -1.89 13.67
CA VAL A 70 2.24 -2.83 12.69
C VAL A 70 1.28 -3.04 11.51
N ILE A 71 -0.02 -3.19 11.78
CA ILE A 71 -1.05 -3.31 10.73
C ILE A 71 -1.08 -2.05 9.87
N LEU A 72 -1.09 -0.87 10.49
CA LEU A 72 -1.11 0.40 9.78
C LEU A 72 0.15 0.62 8.93
N GLY A 73 1.33 0.32 9.49
CA GLY A 73 2.61 0.44 8.77
C GLY A 73 2.73 -0.53 7.59
N SER A 74 2.26 -1.78 7.77
CA SER A 74 2.25 -2.77 6.69
C SER A 74 1.27 -2.39 5.57
N LEU A 75 0.06 -1.94 5.93
CA LEU A 75 -0.92 -1.44 4.97
C LEU A 75 -0.38 -0.22 4.19
N LEU A 76 0.23 0.74 4.88
CA LEU A 76 0.83 1.92 4.25
C LEU A 76 1.96 1.52 3.28
N SER A 77 2.80 0.57 3.68
CA SER A 77 3.89 0.08 2.83
C SER A 77 3.36 -0.65 1.59
N LEU A 78 2.28 -1.43 1.71
CA LEU A 78 1.61 -2.06 0.57
C LEU A 78 1.00 -1.04 -0.38
N LEU A 79 0.32 -0.01 0.15
CA LEU A 79 -0.24 1.07 -0.67
C LEU A 79 0.86 1.84 -1.40
N LEU A 80 1.97 2.15 -0.72
CA LEU A 80 3.12 2.80 -1.33
C LEU A 80 3.75 1.93 -2.41
N SER A 81 3.94 0.63 -2.14
CA SER A 81 4.44 -0.34 -3.12
C SER A 81 3.53 -0.42 -4.35
N ALA A 82 2.21 -0.50 -4.16
CA ALA A 82 1.23 -0.49 -5.24
C ALA A 82 1.27 0.83 -6.05
N LEU A 83 1.39 1.98 -5.38
CA LEU A 83 1.51 3.28 -6.03
C LEU A 83 2.76 3.36 -6.90
N LEU A 84 3.91 2.95 -6.36
CA LEU A 84 5.18 2.90 -7.09
C LEU A 84 5.09 1.93 -8.27
N TYR A 85 4.47 0.77 -8.07
CA TYR A 85 4.23 -0.21 -9.13
C TYR A 85 3.41 0.41 -10.27
N VAL A 86 2.34 1.15 -9.95
CA VAL A 86 1.52 1.84 -10.95
C VAL A 86 2.32 2.92 -11.67
N LEU A 87 3.06 3.77 -10.96
CA LEU A 87 3.90 4.83 -11.56
C LEU A 87 4.92 4.27 -12.54
N VAL A 88 5.65 3.22 -12.15
CA VAL A 88 6.66 2.59 -13.00
C VAL A 88 6.01 1.87 -14.18
N SER A 89 4.91 1.14 -13.94
CA SER A 89 4.22 0.37 -14.97
C SER A 89 3.46 1.24 -15.97
N GLN A 90 2.91 2.38 -15.56
CA GLN A 90 2.22 3.31 -16.47
C GLN A 90 3.17 3.85 -17.53
N ARG A 91 4.39 4.25 -17.13
CA ARG A 91 5.42 4.71 -18.07
C ARG A 91 5.75 3.61 -19.08
N GLN A 92 5.92 2.37 -18.63
CA GLN A 92 6.25 1.24 -19.51
C GLN A 92 5.11 0.88 -20.46
N ARG A 93 3.85 0.87 -19.98
CA ARG A 93 2.68 0.57 -20.81
C ARG A 93 2.40 1.62 -21.87
N ALA A 94 2.57 2.90 -21.54
CA ALA A 94 2.42 3.99 -22.50
C ALA A 94 3.46 3.87 -23.63
N LEU A 95 4.72 3.59 -23.29
CA LEU A 95 5.78 3.37 -24.28
C LEU A 95 5.51 2.16 -25.17
N ALA A 96 5.06 1.04 -24.59
CA ALA A 96 4.72 -0.17 -25.35
C ALA A 96 3.55 0.07 -26.33
N LEU A 97 2.52 0.83 -25.92
CA LEU A 97 1.39 1.16 -26.78
C LEU A 97 1.81 2.08 -27.94
N VAL A 98 2.69 3.05 -27.68
CA VAL A 98 3.24 3.94 -28.71
C VAL A 98 4.08 3.16 -29.71
N GLU A 99 4.93 2.24 -29.27
CA GLU A 99 5.68 1.37 -30.19
C GLU A 99 4.75 0.55 -31.09
N GLN A 100 3.69 -0.04 -30.54
CA GLN A 100 2.71 -0.80 -31.30
C GLN A 100 2.01 0.08 -32.35
N ARG A 101 1.54 1.28 -31.96
CA ARG A 101 0.89 2.24 -32.87
C ARG A 101 1.84 2.72 -33.98
N THR A 102 3.12 2.91 -33.66
CA THR A 102 4.11 3.36 -34.63
C THR A 102 4.43 2.25 -35.65
N ARG A 103 4.49 0.98 -35.21
CA ARG A 103 4.64 -0.16 -36.11
C ARG A 103 3.41 -0.31 -37.03
N GLU A 104 2.21 -0.17 -36.49
CA GLU A 104 0.96 -0.24 -37.25
C GLU A 104 0.86 0.89 -38.30
N LEU A 105 1.21 2.12 -37.92
CA LEU A 105 1.23 3.28 -38.84
C LEU A 105 2.23 3.08 -39.98
N ARG A 106 3.45 2.62 -39.68
CA ARG A 106 4.48 2.35 -40.71
C ARG A 106 4.03 1.28 -41.70
N SER A 107 3.39 0.21 -41.22
CA SER A 107 2.85 -0.85 -42.08
C SER A 107 1.81 -0.31 -43.05
N ARG A 108 0.87 0.53 -42.57
CA ARG A 108 -0.17 1.14 -43.42
C ARG A 108 0.41 2.17 -44.40
N GLU A 109 1.40 2.94 -43.98
CA GLU A 109 2.11 3.88 -44.87
C GLU A 109 2.84 3.13 -46.00
N GLN A 110 3.45 1.98 -45.71
CA GLN A 110 4.08 1.12 -46.72
C GLN A 110 3.06 0.48 -47.66
N GLU A 111 1.90 0.05 -47.16
CA GLU A 111 0.81 -0.46 -48.00
C GLU A 111 0.24 0.62 -48.93
N LEU A 112 0.03 1.84 -48.42
CA LEU A 112 -0.39 3.00 -49.22
C LEU A 112 0.66 3.42 -50.26
N ARG A 113 1.95 3.31 -49.94
CA ARG A 113 3.02 3.55 -50.92
C ARG A 113 3.10 2.45 -51.97
N GLY A 114 2.82 1.21 -51.60
CA GLY A 114 2.74 0.06 -52.51
C GLY A 114 1.63 0.23 -53.54
N THR A 115 0.42 0.61 -53.11
CA THR A 115 -0.70 0.89 -54.02
C THR A 115 -0.42 2.08 -54.94
N HIS A 116 0.24 3.12 -54.44
CA HIS A 116 0.63 4.27 -55.25
C HIS A 116 1.70 3.93 -56.31
N SER A 117 2.66 3.05 -55.98
CA SER A 117 3.64 2.53 -56.93
C SER A 117 2.99 1.65 -58.00
N GLN A 118 1.96 0.88 -57.62
CA GLN A 118 1.24 0.00 -58.54
C GLN A 118 0.43 0.79 -59.58
N LEU A 119 -0.22 1.88 -59.17
CA LEU A 119 -0.88 2.81 -60.11
C LEU A 119 0.14 3.42 -61.08
N ARG A 120 1.33 3.82 -60.61
CA ARG A 120 2.39 4.37 -61.47
C ARG A 120 2.97 3.34 -62.44
N SER A 121 3.08 2.08 -62.02
CA SER A 121 3.49 0.97 -62.87
C SER A 121 2.45 0.63 -63.94
N VAL A 122 1.15 0.73 -63.61
CA VAL A 122 0.05 0.55 -64.57
C VAL A 122 0.01 1.72 -65.56
N LEU A 123 0.18 2.97 -65.09
CA LEU A 123 0.29 4.16 -65.94
C LEU A 123 1.49 4.10 -66.90
N ASN A 124 2.63 3.57 -66.46
CA ASN A 124 3.79 3.38 -67.35
C ASN A 124 3.61 2.21 -68.32
N ALA A 125 2.93 1.12 -67.92
CA ALA A 125 2.61 0.00 -68.81
C ALA A 125 1.57 0.37 -69.88
N ALA A 126 0.79 1.44 -69.67
CA ALA A 126 -0.24 1.94 -70.57
C ALA A 126 0.29 2.85 -71.68
N THR A 127 1.54 2.74 -72.11
CA THR A 127 2.08 3.49 -73.26
C THR A 127 1.52 3.04 -74.62
N GLN A 128 0.43 2.26 -74.66
CA GLN A 128 -0.18 1.78 -75.91
C GLN A 128 -1.72 1.62 -75.91
N VAL A 129 -2.45 2.13 -74.92
CA VAL A 129 -3.94 2.17 -74.94
C VAL A 129 -4.43 3.43 -74.24
N ALA A 130 -5.24 4.26 -74.93
CA ALA A 130 -5.85 5.46 -74.37
C ALA A 130 -6.87 5.08 -73.27
N ILE A 131 -6.83 5.75 -72.12
CA ILE A 131 -7.76 5.52 -71.00
C ILE A 131 -8.69 6.73 -70.86
N ILE A 132 -10.00 6.49 -70.96
CA ILE A 132 -11.04 7.49 -70.70
C ILE A 132 -11.79 7.08 -69.44
N ALA A 133 -11.74 7.93 -68.41
CA ALA A 133 -12.57 7.79 -67.22
C ALA A 133 -13.74 8.79 -67.31
N THR A 134 -14.97 8.29 -67.19
CA THR A 134 -16.19 9.08 -67.11
C THR A 134 -16.80 9.02 -65.71
N ASP A 135 -17.30 10.16 -65.23
CA ASP A 135 -18.22 10.19 -64.08
C ASP A 135 -19.51 9.42 -64.42
N LEU A 136 -20.28 9.03 -63.40
CA LEU A 136 -21.62 8.42 -63.48
C LEU A 136 -22.62 9.23 -64.32
N ARG A 137 -22.30 10.50 -64.63
CA ARG A 137 -23.06 11.42 -65.48
C ARG A 137 -22.53 11.50 -66.93
N GLY A 138 -21.53 10.70 -67.28
CA GLY A 138 -20.98 10.62 -68.64
C GLY A 138 -19.97 11.72 -68.99
N VAL A 139 -19.49 12.52 -68.02
CA VAL A 139 -18.51 13.59 -68.25
C VAL A 139 -17.09 13.05 -68.09
N ILE A 140 -16.22 13.29 -69.08
CA ILE A 140 -14.82 12.82 -69.09
C ILE A 140 -14.00 13.66 -68.11
N SER A 141 -13.31 13.02 -67.16
CA SER A 141 -12.56 13.70 -66.10
C SER A 141 -11.03 13.58 -66.22
N THR A 142 -10.50 12.69 -67.07
CA THR A 142 -9.05 12.57 -67.32
C THR A 142 -8.81 12.01 -68.73
N PHE A 143 -7.78 12.53 -69.42
CA PHE A 143 -7.34 12.11 -70.76
C PHE A 143 -5.81 12.01 -70.80
N ASN A 144 -5.28 10.89 -71.33
CA ASN A 144 -3.88 10.71 -71.74
C ASN A 144 -3.84 9.77 -72.95
#